data_AF-A0A7K3B3H2-F1
#
_entry.id   AF-A0A7K3B3H2-F1
#
_cell.length_a   1.000
_cell.length_b   1.000
_cell.length_c   1.000
_cell.angle_alpha   90.00
_cell.angle_beta   90.00
_cell.angle_gamma   90.00
#
_symmetry.space_group_name_H-M   'P 1'
#
loop_
_entity.id
_entity.type
_entity.pdbx_description
1 polymer ?
#
loop_
_entity_poly.entity_id
_entity_poly.type
_entity_poly.pdbx_seq_one_letter_code
_entity_poly.pdbx_strand_id
1 'polypeptide(L)'
;MADNGPGAKGIWGKAEKGYAGWFSGRVYVTGWLYKAGGGFQIGHPLDPENRYLRHSYVESDQQLNVYSGTVVTGSDGTAVVELPDYFEELNHDFRYQLTVIGPEFAQAIVSQEVSDNRFTVKTDRPEVKVSWQVSGVRQDRYARANPFSTEEEKPEDERGKYLHPQAWDQPEENGIDYEQWAALRDYNEHPTPVPPDLPDKK
;
A
#
# COMPACT_ATOMS: atom_id res chain seq x y z
N MET A 1 -17.92 20.72 -8.13
CA MET A 1 -19.02 20.34 -7.23
C MET A 1 -18.84 18.86 -6.96
N ALA A 2 -18.78 18.43 -5.70
CA ALA A 2 -18.74 17.01 -5.41
C ALA A 2 -20.14 16.45 -5.67
N ASP A 3 -20.21 15.36 -6.41
CA ASP A 3 -21.42 14.56 -6.52
C ASP A 3 -21.80 14.01 -5.13
N ASN A 4 -23.07 13.73 -4.86
CA ASN A 4 -23.50 13.13 -3.60
C ASN A 4 -24.03 11.71 -3.87
N GLY A 5 -23.31 10.67 -3.45
CA GLY A 5 -23.71 9.27 -3.62
C GLY A 5 -22.57 8.26 -3.46
N PRO A 6 -22.85 6.94 -3.48
CA PRO A 6 -21.85 5.88 -3.28
C PRO A 6 -20.68 5.89 -4.28
N GLY A 7 -20.90 6.42 -5.50
CA GLY A 7 -19.89 6.56 -6.54
C GLY A 7 -19.37 7.99 -6.73
N ALA A 8 -19.67 8.89 -5.78
CA ALA A 8 -19.31 10.30 -5.91
C ALA A 8 -17.79 10.49 -5.94
N LYS A 9 -17.33 11.28 -6.91
CA LYS A 9 -15.92 11.66 -7.04
C LYS A 9 -15.79 13.13 -6.67
N GLY A 10 -15.11 13.42 -5.55
CA GLY A 10 -14.81 14.80 -5.16
C GLY A 10 -13.85 15.49 -6.14
N ILE A 11 -12.90 14.71 -6.68
CA ILE A 11 -12.01 15.08 -7.78
C ILE A 11 -11.96 13.88 -8.72
N TRP A 12 -12.26 14.09 -10.00
CA TRP A 12 -12.00 13.13 -11.07
C TRP A 12 -11.12 13.82 -12.11
N GLY A 13 -10.01 13.19 -12.45
CA GLY A 13 -9.05 13.69 -13.42
C GLY A 13 -8.56 12.56 -14.30
N LYS A 14 -8.49 12.82 -15.61
CA LYS A 14 -7.85 11.96 -16.60
C LYS A 14 -7.02 12.85 -17.53
N ALA A 15 -5.81 12.41 -17.85
CA ALA A 15 -4.92 13.10 -18.76
C ALA A 15 -4.38 12.11 -19.80
N GLU A 16 -4.47 12.46 -21.08
CA GLU A 16 -3.85 11.66 -22.16
C GLU A 16 -2.34 11.82 -22.19
N LYS A 17 -1.85 12.99 -21.77
CA LYS A 17 -0.43 13.35 -21.70
C LYS A 17 -0.18 14.05 -20.37
N GLY A 18 0.73 13.50 -19.57
CA GLY A 18 1.09 14.06 -18.26
C GLY A 18 0.28 13.51 -17.09
N TYR A 19 0.17 14.29 -16.02
CA TYR A 19 -0.47 13.87 -14.77
C TYR A 19 -1.93 14.30 -14.70
N ALA A 20 -2.83 13.38 -14.37
CA ALA A 20 -4.23 13.68 -14.08
C ALA A 20 -4.42 14.49 -12.78
N GLY A 21 -3.41 14.51 -11.91
CA GLY A 21 -3.32 15.36 -10.73
C GLY A 21 -1.87 15.52 -10.28
N TRP A 22 -1.49 16.73 -9.87
CA TRP A 22 -0.17 17.05 -9.33
C TRP A 22 -0.31 17.74 -7.98
N PHE A 23 0.08 17.05 -6.91
CA PHE A 23 -0.03 17.55 -5.54
C PHE A 23 1.35 17.92 -5.00
N SER A 24 1.51 19.14 -4.51
CA SER A 24 2.73 19.61 -3.85
C SER A 24 2.45 19.86 -2.37
N GLY A 25 3.12 19.10 -1.49
CA GLY A 25 2.91 19.14 -0.05
C GLY A 25 2.39 17.81 0.52
N ARG A 26 1.99 17.83 1.79
CA ARG A 26 1.45 16.65 2.48
C ARG A 26 0.01 16.38 2.02
N VAL A 27 -0.27 15.14 1.65
CA VAL A 27 -1.63 14.64 1.39
C VAL A 27 -2.02 13.74 2.56
N TYR A 28 -3.17 13.99 3.16
CA TYR A 28 -3.70 13.19 4.26
C TYR A 28 -4.96 12.46 3.78
N VAL A 29 -4.92 11.12 3.76
CA VAL A 29 -6.04 10.25 3.34
C VAL A 29 -6.54 9.50 4.56
N THR A 30 -7.78 9.73 4.96
CA THR A 30 -8.39 9.12 6.16
C THR A 30 -8.97 7.73 5.90
N GLY A 31 -9.09 7.33 4.62
CA GLY A 31 -9.64 6.05 4.20
C GLY A 31 -8.66 5.25 3.34
N TRP A 32 -9.19 4.31 2.56
CA TRP A 32 -8.42 3.48 1.66
C TRP A 32 -7.91 4.26 0.44
N LEU A 33 -6.71 3.88 -0.03
CA LEU A 33 -6.16 4.33 -1.30
C LEU A 33 -6.13 3.16 -2.27
N TYR A 34 -6.95 3.22 -3.32
CA TYR A 34 -6.96 2.23 -4.40
C TYR A 34 -6.12 2.73 -5.57
N LYS A 35 -5.25 1.87 -6.11
CA LYS A 35 -4.29 2.21 -7.16
C LYS A 35 -3.85 0.97 -7.93
N ALA A 36 -3.65 1.08 -9.24
CA ALA A 36 -3.11 0.01 -10.05
C ALA A 36 -1.59 -0.22 -9.82
N GLY A 37 -0.87 0.83 -9.40
CA GLY A 37 0.56 0.78 -9.10
C GLY A 37 0.97 1.93 -8.17
N GLY A 38 2.02 1.72 -7.38
CA GLY A 38 2.45 2.67 -6.36
C GLY A 38 3.91 2.46 -5.96
N GLY A 39 4.53 3.52 -5.46
CA GLY A 39 5.94 3.54 -5.12
C GLY A 39 6.42 4.92 -4.70
N PHE A 40 7.71 5.03 -4.39
CA PHE A 40 8.36 6.33 -4.21
C PHE A 40 9.32 6.63 -5.35
N GLN A 41 9.58 7.92 -5.55
CA GLN A 41 10.64 8.41 -6.42
C GLN A 41 11.44 9.47 -5.67
N ILE A 42 12.76 9.37 -5.72
CA ILE A 42 13.70 10.36 -5.21
C ILE A 42 14.80 10.62 -6.24
N GLY A 43 15.56 11.70 -6.10
CA GLY A 43 16.83 11.85 -6.81
C GLY A 43 17.76 10.68 -6.48
N HIS A 44 18.47 10.16 -7.47
CA HIS A 44 19.32 8.98 -7.28
C HIS A 44 20.44 9.30 -6.27
N PRO A 45 20.62 8.52 -5.18
CA PRO A 45 21.57 8.85 -4.11
C PRO A 45 23.04 9.01 -4.56
N LEU A 46 23.43 8.35 -5.66
CA LEU A 46 24.79 8.45 -6.23
C LEU A 46 24.91 9.42 -7.41
N ASP A 47 23.79 9.94 -7.94
CA ASP A 47 23.77 10.82 -9.13
C ASP A 47 22.44 11.60 -9.21
N PRO A 48 22.17 12.50 -8.24
CA PRO A 48 20.86 13.13 -8.10
C PRO A 48 20.55 14.17 -9.18
N GLU A 49 21.57 14.72 -9.86
CA GLU A 49 21.39 15.72 -10.92
C GLU A 49 20.88 15.11 -12.22
N ASN A 50 21.19 13.82 -12.48
CA ASN A 50 20.92 13.20 -13.78
C ASN A 50 19.96 12.00 -13.71
N ARG A 51 19.71 11.45 -12.51
CA ARG A 51 18.96 10.18 -12.37
C ARG A 51 17.93 10.23 -11.26
N TYR A 52 16.85 9.47 -11.47
CA TYR A 52 15.89 9.12 -10.43
C TYR A 52 16.13 7.70 -9.92
N LEU A 53 15.85 7.48 -8.63
CA LEU A 53 15.69 6.16 -8.02
C LEU A 53 14.21 5.95 -7.71
N ARG A 54 13.66 4.81 -8.14
CA ARG A 54 12.24 4.44 -7.94
C ARG A 54 12.16 3.05 -7.36
N HIS A 55 11.22 2.83 -6.44
CA HIS A 55 10.88 1.51 -5.91
C HIS A 55 9.37 1.35 -5.82
N SER A 56 8.89 0.14 -6.06
CA SER A 56 7.50 -0.24 -5.82
C SER A 56 7.24 -0.50 -4.34
N TYR A 57 5.99 -0.39 -3.94
CA TYR A 57 5.53 -0.95 -2.68
C TYR A 57 5.46 -2.48 -2.75
N VAL A 58 5.45 -3.13 -1.57
CA VAL A 58 5.13 -4.55 -1.41
C VAL A 58 3.67 -4.61 -0.97
N GLU A 59 2.87 -5.44 -1.64
CA GLU A 59 1.44 -5.61 -1.36
C GLU A 59 1.17 -7.04 -0.91
N SER A 60 0.23 -7.22 0.01
CA SER A 60 -0.26 -8.53 0.47
C SER A 60 -1.78 -8.55 0.40
N ASP A 61 -2.32 -9.74 0.26
CA ASP A 61 -3.74 -10.07 0.46
C ASP A 61 -4.21 -9.86 1.92
N GLN A 62 -3.30 -9.57 2.86
CA GLN A 62 -3.61 -9.22 4.24
C GLN A 62 -3.02 -7.86 4.59
N GLN A 63 -3.58 -7.19 5.61
CA GLN A 63 -3.01 -5.98 6.21
C GLN A 63 -1.77 -6.34 7.04
N LEU A 64 -0.69 -6.75 6.37
CA LEU A 64 0.50 -7.32 6.98
C LEU A 64 1.44 -6.21 7.49
N ASN A 65 1.83 -6.30 8.76
CA ASN A 65 2.95 -5.53 9.30
C ASN A 65 4.18 -6.43 9.37
N VAL A 66 5.35 -5.88 8.99
CA VAL A 66 6.62 -6.60 8.97
C VAL A 66 7.63 -5.87 9.85
N TYR A 67 8.26 -6.62 10.76
CA TYR A 67 9.29 -6.14 11.66
C TYR A 67 10.52 -7.02 11.49
N SER A 68 11.70 -6.42 11.48
CA SER A 68 12.94 -7.16 11.29
C SER A 68 14.08 -6.56 12.07
N GLY A 69 15.11 -7.36 12.28
CA GLY A 69 16.32 -6.95 12.97
C GLY A 69 17.34 -8.06 13.01
N THR A 70 18.34 -7.89 13.86
CA THR A 70 19.33 -8.92 14.15
C THR A 70 19.48 -9.07 15.65
N VAL A 71 19.81 -10.27 16.11
CA VAL A 71 20.10 -10.56 17.51
C VAL A 71 21.33 -11.47 17.61
N VAL A 72 22.04 -11.44 18.73
CA VAL A 72 23.14 -12.36 19.03
C VAL A 72 22.77 -13.17 20.26
N THR A 73 22.89 -14.49 20.19
CA THR A 73 22.60 -15.36 21.33
C THR A 73 23.66 -15.27 22.42
N GLY A 74 23.22 -15.35 23.67
CA GLY A 74 24.08 -15.34 24.85
C GLY A 74 24.84 -16.66 25.03
N SER A 75 25.49 -16.79 26.18
CA SER A 75 26.32 -17.95 26.53
C SER A 75 25.54 -19.27 26.62
N ASP A 76 24.22 -19.22 26.81
CA ASP A 76 23.34 -20.39 26.83
C ASP A 76 22.71 -20.70 25.45
N GLY A 77 23.09 -19.95 24.41
CA GLY A 77 22.52 -20.08 23.07
C GLY A 77 21.14 -19.46 22.94
N THR A 78 20.68 -18.59 23.85
CA THR A 78 19.37 -17.93 23.74
C THR A 78 19.50 -16.43 23.51
N ALA A 79 18.52 -15.84 22.84
CA ALA A 79 18.33 -14.40 22.77
C ALA A 79 16.85 -14.04 22.79
N VAL A 80 16.49 -13.04 23.60
CA VAL A 80 15.16 -12.46 23.59
C VAL A 80 15.15 -11.28 22.63
N VAL A 81 14.16 -11.27 21.73
CA VAL A 81 13.87 -10.13 20.87
C VAL A 81 12.69 -9.38 21.47
N GLU A 82 12.95 -8.14 21.89
CA GLU A 82 11.92 -7.22 22.37
C GLU A 82 11.27 -6.51 21.16
N LEU A 83 9.95 -6.58 21.09
CA LEU A 83 9.12 -5.88 20.10
C LEU A 83 8.54 -4.61 20.74
N PRO A 84 8.04 -3.65 19.94
CA PRO A 84 7.33 -2.50 20.48
C PRO A 84 6.17 -2.92 21.37
N ASP A 85 5.89 -2.13 22.41
CA ASP A 85 4.83 -2.40 23.42
C ASP A 85 3.41 -2.53 22.83
N TYR A 86 3.18 -1.97 21.65
CA TYR A 86 1.93 -2.06 20.90
C TYR A 86 1.87 -3.24 19.92
N PHE A 87 2.92 -4.07 19.79
CA PHE A 87 3.01 -5.06 18.72
C PHE A 87 1.86 -6.06 18.76
N GLU A 88 1.59 -6.70 19.90
CA GLU A 88 0.49 -7.66 20.04
C GLU A 88 -0.88 -6.99 19.97
N GLU A 89 -1.02 -5.75 20.47
CA GLU A 89 -2.27 -4.99 20.35
C GLU A 89 -2.60 -4.65 18.89
N LEU A 90 -1.57 -4.44 18.07
CA LEU A 90 -1.71 -4.13 16.66
C LEU A 90 -1.81 -5.38 15.78
N ASN A 91 -1.23 -6.51 16.18
CA ASN A 91 -1.02 -7.66 15.29
C ASN A 91 -1.47 -9.00 15.89
N HIS A 92 -1.93 -9.91 15.03
CA HIS A 92 -2.10 -11.34 15.33
C HIS A 92 -1.50 -12.23 14.21
N ASP A 93 -1.68 -13.55 14.28
CA ASP A 93 -1.24 -14.53 13.28
C ASP A 93 0.25 -14.38 12.90
N PHE A 94 1.11 -14.52 13.91
CA PHE A 94 2.54 -14.26 13.77
C PHE A 94 3.25 -15.30 12.88
N ARG A 95 4.15 -14.82 12.02
CA ARG A 95 5.00 -15.68 11.18
C ARG A 95 6.45 -15.24 11.28
N TYR A 96 7.38 -16.20 11.31
CA TYR A 96 8.79 -15.97 11.60
C TYR A 96 9.69 -16.44 10.46
N GLN A 97 10.74 -15.66 10.16
CA GLN A 97 11.85 -16.07 9.32
C GLN A 97 13.16 -15.78 10.05
N LEU A 98 14.03 -16.79 10.14
CA LEU A 98 15.35 -16.69 10.77
C LEU A 98 16.44 -17.03 9.75
N THR A 99 17.49 -16.23 9.70
CA THR A 99 18.70 -16.48 8.91
C THR A 99 19.92 -16.33 9.81
N VAL A 100 20.66 -17.42 10.02
CA VAL A 100 21.93 -17.39 10.74
C VAL A 100 22.98 -16.67 9.90
N ILE A 101 23.76 -15.78 10.53
CA ILE A 101 24.83 -15.01 9.90
C ILE A 101 26.15 -15.33 10.60
N GLY A 102 27.11 -15.89 9.86
CA GLY A 102 28.45 -16.16 10.39
C GLY A 102 29.28 -17.06 9.48
N PRO A 103 30.58 -17.24 9.78
CA PRO A 103 31.47 -18.09 8.99
C PRO A 103 31.18 -19.59 9.14
N GLU A 104 30.48 -19.98 10.21
CA GLU A 104 30.19 -21.36 10.53
C GLU A 104 28.67 -21.60 10.58
N PHE A 105 28.22 -22.76 10.12
CA PHE A 105 26.82 -23.17 10.18
C PHE A 105 26.35 -23.34 11.64
N ALA A 106 25.16 -22.83 11.96
CA ALA A 106 24.49 -23.05 13.24
C ALA A 106 23.00 -23.33 13.00
N GLN A 107 22.37 -24.06 13.91
CA GLN A 107 20.93 -24.24 13.91
C GLN A 107 20.26 -23.12 14.72
N ALA A 108 19.11 -22.64 14.26
CA ALA A 108 18.33 -21.61 14.95
C ALA A 108 16.83 -21.94 14.90
N ILE A 109 16.13 -21.68 16.00
CA ILE A 109 14.68 -21.81 16.10
C ILE A 109 14.09 -20.62 16.85
N VAL A 110 12.79 -20.38 16.64
CA VAL A 110 11.97 -19.63 17.59
C VAL A 110 11.60 -20.61 18.70
N SER A 111 12.23 -20.48 19.85
CA SER A 111 12.04 -21.35 21.02
C SER A 111 10.84 -20.95 21.89
N GLN A 112 10.44 -19.68 21.81
CA GLN A 112 9.22 -19.15 22.38
C GLN A 112 8.63 -18.19 21.36
N GLU A 113 7.39 -18.43 20.94
CA GLU A 113 6.64 -17.51 20.08
C GLU A 113 6.36 -16.19 20.81
N VAL A 114 5.86 -15.20 20.07
CA VAL A 114 5.51 -13.90 20.64
C VAL A 114 4.52 -14.07 21.79
N SER A 115 4.90 -13.50 22.94
CA SER A 115 4.06 -13.28 24.11
C SER A 115 4.69 -12.16 24.92
N ASP A 116 3.88 -11.26 25.48
CA ASP A 116 4.35 -10.06 26.20
C ASP A 116 5.31 -9.20 25.35
N ASN A 117 4.99 -9.00 24.07
CA ASN A 117 5.75 -8.28 23.06
C ASN A 117 7.20 -8.74 22.92
N ARG A 118 7.47 -10.03 23.12
CA ARG A 118 8.81 -10.60 22.89
C ARG A 118 8.72 -12.02 22.38
N PHE A 119 9.75 -12.46 21.66
CA PHE A 119 9.94 -13.86 21.29
C PHE A 119 11.39 -14.26 21.52
N THR A 120 11.64 -15.56 21.67
CA THR A 120 12.99 -16.05 22.03
C THR A 120 13.57 -16.88 20.89
N VAL A 121 14.71 -16.44 20.37
CA VAL A 121 15.54 -17.22 19.44
C VAL A 121 16.47 -18.11 20.24
N LYS A 122 16.58 -19.38 19.84
CA LYS A 122 17.57 -20.32 20.39
C LYS A 122 18.44 -20.88 19.29
N THR A 123 19.74 -20.96 19.56
CA THR A 123 20.74 -21.60 18.71
C THR A 123 21.38 -22.78 19.41
N ASP A 124 22.01 -23.66 18.63
CA ASP A 124 22.68 -24.87 19.14
C ASP A 124 24.02 -24.60 19.83
N ARG A 125 24.50 -23.35 19.76
CA ARG A 125 25.74 -22.86 20.38
C ARG A 125 25.62 -21.36 20.70
N PRO A 126 26.46 -20.82 21.60
CA PRO A 126 26.40 -19.41 22.00
C PRO A 126 26.94 -18.46 20.93
N GLU A 127 26.69 -17.16 21.13
CA GLU A 127 27.28 -16.05 20.35
C GLU A 127 26.96 -16.10 18.85
N VAL A 128 25.84 -16.71 18.47
CA VAL A 128 25.39 -16.82 17.08
C VAL A 128 24.58 -15.59 16.71
N LYS A 129 24.97 -14.91 15.63
CA LYS A 129 24.18 -13.81 15.06
C LYS A 129 23.05 -14.36 14.18
N VAL A 130 21.83 -13.91 14.42
CA VAL A 130 20.64 -14.29 13.67
C VAL A 130 19.93 -13.03 13.16
N SER A 131 19.70 -12.95 11.85
CA SER A 131 18.75 -12.02 11.25
C SER A 131 17.35 -12.60 11.42
N TRP A 132 16.42 -11.78 11.88
CA TRP A 132 15.04 -12.20 12.11
C TRP A 132 14.07 -11.26 11.40
N GLN A 133 12.96 -11.84 10.97
CA GLN A 133 11.76 -11.13 10.56
C GLN A 133 10.57 -11.77 11.28
N VAL A 134 9.73 -10.96 11.87
CA VAL A 134 8.40 -11.35 12.35
C VAL A 134 7.37 -10.51 11.61
N SER A 135 6.31 -11.16 11.16
CA SER A 135 5.17 -10.50 10.54
C SER A 135 3.88 -10.86 11.26
N GLY A 136 2.89 -9.98 11.18
CA GLY A 136 1.58 -10.21 11.77
C GLY A 136 0.48 -9.46 11.01
N VAL A 137 -0.74 -9.97 11.10
CA VAL A 137 -1.93 -9.38 10.49
C VAL A 137 -2.50 -8.31 11.41
N ARG A 138 -2.75 -7.12 10.87
CA ARG A 138 -3.25 -5.97 11.63
C ARG A 138 -4.64 -6.21 12.23
N GLN A 139 -4.83 -5.86 13.51
CA GLN A 139 -6.07 -6.09 14.26
C GLN A 139 -6.54 -4.93 15.15
N ASP A 140 -6.03 -3.71 14.99
CA ASP A 140 -6.56 -2.59 15.79
C ASP A 140 -8.03 -2.29 15.48
N ARG A 141 -8.66 -1.42 16.29
CA ARG A 141 -10.09 -1.10 16.21
C ARG A 141 -10.53 -0.66 14.81
N TYR A 142 -9.70 0.10 14.09
CA TYR A 142 -10.04 0.56 12.74
C TYR A 142 -10.01 -0.60 11.75
N ALA A 143 -8.98 -1.45 11.79
CA ALA A 143 -8.85 -2.61 10.92
C ALA A 143 -9.98 -3.63 11.13
N ARG A 144 -10.42 -3.83 12.39
CA ARG A 144 -11.57 -4.69 12.71
C ARG A 144 -12.91 -4.09 12.26
N ALA A 145 -13.09 -2.78 12.40
CA ALA A 145 -14.32 -2.10 11.97
C ALA A 145 -14.41 -1.93 10.45
N ASN A 146 -13.28 -1.94 9.74
CA ASN A 146 -13.17 -1.78 8.30
C ASN A 146 -12.31 -2.93 7.73
N PRO A 147 -12.84 -4.16 7.72
CA PRO A 147 -12.11 -5.31 7.22
C PRO A 147 -11.70 -5.07 5.76
N PHE A 148 -10.44 -5.33 5.45
CA PHE A 148 -9.95 -5.28 4.08
C PHE A 148 -10.52 -6.48 3.30
N SER A 149 -11.17 -6.23 2.18
CA SER A 149 -11.60 -7.28 1.25
C SER A 149 -10.60 -7.39 0.11
N THR A 150 -9.95 -8.54 0.01
CA THR A 150 -8.99 -8.84 -1.06
C THR A 150 -9.68 -9.04 -2.40
N GLU A 151 -10.90 -9.57 -2.36
CA GLU A 151 -11.70 -9.88 -3.53
C GLU A 151 -13.10 -9.29 -3.33
N GLU A 152 -13.57 -8.54 -4.32
CA GLU A 152 -14.90 -7.93 -4.32
C GLU A 152 -15.50 -8.06 -5.71
N GLU A 153 -16.80 -8.32 -5.76
CA GLU A 153 -17.56 -8.18 -7.01
C GLU A 153 -17.59 -6.71 -7.40
N LYS A 154 -17.34 -6.43 -8.69
CA LYS A 154 -17.52 -5.07 -9.20
C LYS A 154 -18.97 -4.60 -9.00
N PRO A 155 -19.20 -3.29 -8.78
CA PRO A 155 -20.52 -2.68 -8.91
C PRO A 155 -21.21 -3.11 -10.22
N GLU A 156 -22.55 -3.22 -10.18
CA GLU A 156 -23.33 -3.79 -11.30
C GLU A 156 -23.08 -3.05 -12.63
N ASP A 157 -22.94 -1.73 -12.59
CA ASP A 157 -22.67 -0.84 -13.72
C ASP A 157 -21.21 -0.88 -14.23
N GLU A 158 -20.32 -1.48 -13.47
CA GLU A 158 -18.91 -1.70 -13.79
C GLU A 158 -18.61 -3.13 -14.27
N ARG A 159 -19.53 -4.08 -14.05
CA ARG A 159 -19.37 -5.48 -14.50
C ARG A 159 -19.28 -5.54 -16.02
N GLY A 160 -18.33 -6.34 -16.52
CA GLY A 160 -18.01 -6.42 -17.95
C GLY A 160 -17.11 -5.30 -18.49
N LYS A 161 -16.82 -4.26 -17.69
CA LYS A 161 -15.88 -3.18 -18.05
C LYS A 161 -14.49 -3.40 -17.47
N TYR A 162 -13.51 -2.69 -18.01
CA TYR A 162 -12.08 -2.81 -17.67
C TYR A 162 -11.54 -1.48 -17.12
N LEU A 163 -10.68 -1.56 -16.10
CA LEU A 163 -9.91 -0.38 -15.63
C LEU A 163 -8.86 0.05 -16.66
N HIS A 164 -8.24 -0.92 -17.33
CA HIS A 164 -7.21 -0.71 -18.37
C HIS A 164 -7.46 -1.63 -19.57
N PRO A 165 -8.41 -1.30 -20.47
CA PRO A 165 -8.84 -2.19 -21.57
C PRO A 165 -7.69 -2.70 -22.45
N GLN A 166 -6.73 -1.84 -22.77
CA GLN A 166 -5.61 -2.18 -23.65
C GLN A 166 -4.70 -3.25 -23.08
N ALA A 167 -4.63 -3.39 -21.74
CA ALA A 167 -3.87 -4.47 -21.09
C ALA A 167 -4.51 -5.86 -21.31
N TRP A 168 -5.74 -5.90 -21.82
CA TRP A 168 -6.53 -7.11 -22.09
C TRP A 168 -6.93 -7.23 -23.56
N ASP A 169 -6.24 -6.51 -24.45
CA ASP A 169 -6.54 -6.44 -25.89
C ASP A 169 -7.99 -6.03 -26.21
N GLN A 170 -8.60 -5.23 -25.31
CA GLN A 170 -9.96 -4.71 -25.47
C GLN A 170 -9.96 -3.28 -26.01
N PRO A 171 -11.03 -2.88 -26.74
CA PRO A 171 -11.21 -1.53 -27.23
C PRO A 171 -11.41 -0.51 -26.08
N GLU A 172 -11.11 0.79 -26.32
CA GLU A 172 -11.16 1.84 -25.29
C GLU A 172 -12.58 2.00 -24.71
N GLU A 173 -13.59 1.73 -25.52
CA GLU A 173 -15.03 1.76 -25.23
C GLU A 173 -15.41 0.82 -24.07
N ASN A 174 -14.65 -0.26 -23.86
CA ASN A 174 -14.88 -1.18 -22.76
C ASN A 174 -14.28 -0.67 -21.43
N GLY A 175 -13.73 0.55 -21.42
CA GLY A 175 -13.19 1.21 -20.26
C GLY A 175 -14.27 1.66 -19.27
N ILE A 176 -14.01 1.48 -17.97
CA ILE A 176 -14.92 1.88 -16.90
C ILE A 176 -15.25 3.38 -16.92
N ASP A 177 -14.29 4.21 -17.31
CA ASP A 177 -14.39 5.68 -17.37
C ASP A 177 -14.65 6.19 -18.80
N TYR A 178 -14.98 5.32 -19.78
CA TYR A 178 -15.09 5.70 -21.19
C TYR A 178 -16.14 6.81 -21.42
N GLU A 179 -17.37 6.61 -20.93
CA GLU A 179 -18.47 7.55 -21.15
C GLU A 179 -18.17 8.93 -20.54
N GLN A 180 -17.61 8.97 -19.32
CA GLN A 180 -17.21 10.20 -18.64
C GLN A 180 -16.12 10.93 -19.44
N TRP A 181 -15.18 10.19 -20.02
CA TRP A 181 -14.11 10.76 -20.82
C TRP A 181 -14.58 11.26 -22.19
N ALA A 182 -15.47 10.52 -22.85
CA ALA A 182 -16.07 10.92 -24.12
C ALA A 182 -16.87 12.23 -23.97
N ALA A 183 -17.66 12.36 -22.89
CA ALA A 183 -18.41 13.58 -22.60
C ALA A 183 -17.51 14.80 -22.38
N LEU A 184 -16.33 14.62 -21.76
CA LEU A 184 -15.38 15.72 -21.56
C LEU A 184 -14.61 16.11 -22.83
N ARG A 185 -14.26 15.15 -23.68
CA ARG A 185 -13.69 15.47 -25.01
C ARG A 185 -14.69 16.29 -25.82
N ASP A 186 -15.95 15.87 -25.86
CA ASP A 186 -17.02 16.60 -26.55
C ASP A 186 -17.18 18.02 -25.99
N TYR A 187 -17.23 18.20 -24.67
CA TYR A 187 -17.28 19.54 -24.05
C TYR A 187 -16.08 20.42 -24.42
N ASN A 188 -14.87 19.86 -24.49
CA ASN A 188 -13.67 20.63 -24.84
C ASN A 188 -13.62 21.01 -26.32
N GLU A 189 -14.12 20.16 -27.21
CA GLU A 189 -14.20 20.42 -28.65
C GLU A 189 -15.40 21.33 -29.02
N HIS A 190 -16.48 21.22 -28.25
CA HIS A 190 -17.75 21.92 -28.44
C HIS A 190 -18.26 22.50 -27.11
N PRO A 191 -17.60 23.54 -26.57
CA PRO A 191 -18.02 24.14 -25.31
C PRO A 191 -19.41 24.73 -25.47
N THR A 192 -20.36 24.27 -24.65
CA THR A 192 -21.67 24.91 -24.56
C THR A 192 -21.47 26.36 -24.12
N PRO A 193 -22.11 27.35 -24.77
CA PRO A 193 -21.94 28.75 -24.40
C PRO A 193 -22.31 28.96 -22.92
N VAL A 194 -21.42 29.61 -22.18
CA VAL A 194 -21.69 30.05 -20.81
C VAL A 194 -22.95 30.93 -20.85
N PRO A 195 -24.01 30.64 -20.07
CA PRO A 195 -25.15 31.54 -19.98
C PRO A 195 -24.64 32.93 -19.58
N PRO A 196 -25.11 34.02 -20.20
CA PRO A 196 -24.68 35.37 -19.83
C PRO A 196 -24.89 35.57 -18.33
N ASP A 197 -23.91 36.19 -17.67
CA ASP A 197 -23.92 36.47 -16.22
C ASP A 197 -25.30 36.95 -15.77
N LEU A 198 -25.83 36.32 -14.71
CA LEU A 198 -27.00 36.83 -14.02
C LEU A 198 -26.70 38.28 -13.60
N PRO A 199 -27.57 39.26 -13.93
CA PRO A 199 -27.28 40.66 -13.67
C PRO A 199 -27.05 40.89 -12.16
N ASP A 200 -26.05 41.72 -11.85
CA ASP A 200 -25.73 42.15 -10.50
C ASP A 200 -27.00 42.53 -9.74
N LYS A 201 -27.26 41.83 -8.63
CA LYS A 201 -28.32 42.20 -7.70
C LYS A 201 -27.95 43.57 -7.12
N LYS A 202 -28.68 44.60 -7.56
CA LYS A 202 -28.72 45.92 -6.91
C LYS A 202 -29.22 45.83 -5.48
#